data_AF-A0A971ZM57-F1
#
_entry.id   AF-A0A971ZM57-F1
#
_cell.length_a   1.000
_cell.length_b   1.000
_cell.length_c   1.000
_cell.angle_alpha   90.00
_cell.angle_beta   90.00
_cell.angle_gamma   90.00
#
_symmetry.space_group_name_H-M   'P 1'
#
loop_
_entity.id
_entity.type
_entity.pdbx_description
1 polymer ?
#
loop_
_entity_poly.entity_id
_entity_poly.type
_entity_poly.pdbx_seq_one_letter_code
_entity_poly.pdbx_strand_id
1 'polypeptide(L)'
;MKRITLILTLICFAAMFALPASGALFTDFEGFDSFEQAGNPVYNFDEPGDYWVGAWDSGSDNGCVITAEIVDGKGYGGSKALALSEDGNSNVGTYIFATDKNKIRTNHAGANYLRVWCDFTGMGFRKANFGVADSNGCLFTTDEVDGAWECEFYYLAEGSDEWVTMTHGDDGCFGDAQDSDVYGFKGWFAFPLKDFTIRSNANWEALDPDTPCDPSDIAGVYLFWDYSDITTDIGSVFYIDHIEFVEDYKSPLPGAEPAEDTAAEEPEVVPEQELATPDAPAADTAAAAAAPQTADAIAWAATVALLSGGGAALLKKRR
;
A
#
# COMPACT_ATOMS: atom_id res chain seq x y z
N MET A 1 -8.09 -6.89 55.05
CA MET A 1 -7.01 -7.30 54.13
C MET A 1 -7.53 -7.93 52.82
N LYS A 2 -8.53 -8.82 52.83
CA LYS A 2 -9.03 -9.49 51.60
C LYS A 2 -9.64 -8.60 50.49
N ARG A 3 -10.18 -7.42 50.83
CA ARG A 3 -10.81 -6.52 49.84
C ARG A 3 -9.81 -5.68 49.02
N ILE A 4 -8.62 -5.43 49.56
CA ILE A 4 -7.59 -4.64 48.87
C ILE A 4 -6.90 -5.50 47.80
N THR A 5 -6.67 -6.78 48.10
CA THR A 5 -6.10 -7.74 47.14
C THR A 5 -7.01 -7.93 45.93
N LEU A 6 -8.33 -8.06 46.13
CA LEU A 6 -9.29 -8.23 45.03
C LEU A 6 -9.33 -7.03 44.07
N ILE A 7 -9.22 -5.80 44.59
CA ILE A 7 -9.23 -4.57 43.78
C ILE A 7 -7.93 -4.44 42.98
N LEU A 8 -6.78 -4.78 43.56
CA LEU A 8 -5.50 -4.80 42.85
C LEU A 8 -5.47 -5.85 41.73
N THR A 9 -6.01 -7.05 41.96
CA THR A 9 -6.12 -8.08 40.92
C THR A 9 -7.05 -7.65 39.79
N LEU A 10 -8.17 -6.97 40.10
CA LEU A 10 -9.09 -6.43 39.08
C LEU A 10 -8.47 -5.31 38.24
N ILE A 11 -7.67 -4.42 38.86
CA ILE A 11 -6.96 -3.35 38.14
C ILE A 11 -5.87 -3.94 37.24
N CYS A 12 -5.14 -4.96 37.69
CA CYS A 12 -4.18 -5.67 36.83
C CYS A 12 -4.86 -6.45 35.70
N PHE A 13 -6.07 -7.01 35.93
CA PHE A 13 -6.85 -7.66 34.87
C PHE A 13 -7.42 -6.65 33.86
N ALA A 14 -7.95 -5.52 34.32
CA ALA A 14 -8.43 -4.44 33.44
C ALA A 14 -7.30 -3.81 32.62
N ALA A 15 -6.08 -3.73 33.18
CA ALA A 15 -4.89 -3.30 32.44
C ALA A 15 -4.36 -4.34 31.44
N MET A 16 -4.68 -5.63 31.62
CA MET A 16 -4.35 -6.68 30.64
C MET A 16 -5.34 -6.74 29.46
N PHE A 17 -6.55 -6.17 29.61
CA PHE A 17 -7.52 -6.02 28.51
C PHE A 17 -7.49 -4.63 27.85
N ALA A 18 -6.66 -3.71 28.35
CA ALA A 18 -6.20 -2.57 27.58
C ALA A 18 -4.97 -2.97 26.77
N LEU A 19 -5.11 -4.02 25.94
CA LEU A 19 -4.19 -4.19 24.83
C LEU A 19 -4.28 -2.92 23.98
N PRO A 20 -3.17 -2.27 23.63
CA PRO A 20 -3.26 -1.19 22.67
C PRO A 20 -3.85 -1.81 21.40
N ALA A 21 -5.03 -1.34 21.01
CA ALA A 21 -5.40 -1.42 19.60
C ALA A 21 -4.44 -0.47 18.87
N SER A 22 -3.18 -0.88 18.68
CA SER A 22 -2.12 0.00 18.17
C SER A 22 -2.11 0.02 16.65
N GLY A 23 -3.26 0.39 16.06
CA GLY A 23 -3.25 1.12 14.80
C GLY A 23 -3.28 2.60 15.12
N ALA A 24 -2.22 3.32 14.76
CA ALA A 24 -2.20 4.77 14.82
C ALA A 24 -2.59 5.31 13.45
N LEU A 25 -3.81 5.84 13.36
CA LEU A 25 -4.31 6.53 12.18
C LEU A 25 -3.37 7.68 11.80
N PHE A 26 -2.93 7.70 10.55
CA PHE A 26 -2.28 8.84 9.92
C PHE A 26 -3.34 9.79 9.35
N THR A 27 -4.22 9.29 8.47
CA THR A 27 -5.37 10.05 7.96
C THR A 27 -6.46 9.12 7.41
N ASP A 28 -7.72 9.54 7.53
CA ASP A 28 -8.93 8.98 6.91
C ASP A 28 -9.67 10.02 6.06
N PHE A 29 -9.06 11.19 5.84
CA PHE A 29 -9.59 12.33 5.09
C PHE A 29 -10.92 12.94 5.60
N GLU A 30 -11.60 12.35 6.59
CA GLU A 30 -12.90 12.80 7.10
C GLU A 30 -12.85 14.22 7.64
N GLY A 31 -11.78 14.55 8.36
CA GLY A 31 -11.57 15.83 9.03
C GLY A 31 -11.10 16.98 8.13
N PHE A 32 -10.94 16.77 6.83
CA PHE A 32 -10.43 17.79 5.92
C PHE A 32 -11.57 18.67 5.36
N ASP A 33 -11.53 19.95 5.70
CA ASP A 33 -12.35 21.01 5.09
C ASP A 33 -11.70 21.63 3.85
N SER A 34 -10.38 21.48 3.73
CA SER A 34 -9.55 21.91 2.59
C SER A 34 -8.37 20.96 2.46
N PHE A 35 -7.94 20.69 1.23
CA PHE A 35 -6.76 19.88 0.93
C PHE A 35 -5.96 20.59 -0.14
N GLU A 36 -4.81 21.17 0.23
CA GLU A 36 -4.10 22.12 -0.62
C GLU A 36 -2.73 21.60 -1.06
N GLN A 37 -2.46 21.70 -2.36
CA GLN A 37 -1.15 21.41 -2.92
C GLN A 37 -0.17 22.54 -2.59
N ALA A 38 1.05 22.20 -2.17
CA ALA A 38 2.15 23.16 -2.13
C ALA A 38 3.50 22.47 -2.42
N GLY A 39 4.59 22.88 -1.78
CA GLY A 39 5.91 22.31 -2.00
C GLY A 39 6.03 20.86 -1.54
N ASN A 40 7.12 20.21 -1.95
CA ASN A 40 7.51 18.90 -1.47
C ASN A 40 8.91 18.96 -0.81
N PRO A 41 9.02 18.80 0.51
CA PRO A 41 10.29 18.82 1.22
C PRO A 41 11.31 17.80 0.70
N VAL A 42 10.85 16.67 0.15
CA VAL A 42 11.70 15.63 -0.47
C VAL A 42 12.48 16.17 -1.68
N TYR A 43 11.94 17.20 -2.35
CA TYR A 43 12.60 17.91 -3.44
C TYR A 43 13.11 19.30 -3.01
N ASN A 44 13.34 19.52 -1.71
CA ASN A 44 13.89 20.76 -1.13
C ASN A 44 12.99 22.00 -1.26
N PHE A 45 11.67 21.82 -1.25
CA PHE A 45 10.75 22.96 -1.11
C PHE A 45 10.53 23.25 0.38
N ASP A 46 10.61 24.53 0.75
CA ASP A 46 10.61 24.97 2.16
C ASP A 46 9.28 24.76 2.90
N GLU A 47 8.15 24.74 2.18
CA GLU A 47 6.82 24.66 2.78
C GLU A 47 5.99 23.52 2.15
N PRO A 48 5.74 22.41 2.88
CA PRO A 48 4.84 21.36 2.42
C PRO A 48 3.39 21.84 2.40
N GLY A 49 2.63 21.38 1.40
CA GLY A 49 1.17 21.46 1.40
C GLY A 49 0.55 20.35 2.24
N ASP A 50 -0.78 20.23 2.20
CA ASP A 50 -1.44 19.00 2.67
C ASP A 50 -1.04 17.80 1.79
N TYR A 51 -0.79 18.08 0.50
CA TYR A 51 -0.24 17.11 -0.44
C TYR A 51 0.71 17.74 -1.47
N TRP A 52 1.40 16.88 -2.20
CA TRP A 52 2.07 17.19 -3.46
C TRP A 52 1.81 16.08 -4.47
N VAL A 53 1.69 16.45 -5.74
CA VAL A 53 1.63 15.51 -6.86
C VAL A 53 2.39 16.06 -8.06
N GLY A 54 3.16 15.23 -8.77
CA GLY A 54 3.99 15.66 -9.90
C GLY A 54 4.91 14.56 -10.44
N ALA A 55 5.88 14.95 -11.27
CA ALA A 55 6.84 14.01 -11.85
C ALA A 55 7.74 13.41 -10.76
N TRP A 56 7.73 12.08 -10.66
CA TRP A 56 8.44 11.34 -9.62
C TRP A 56 9.97 11.49 -9.65
N ASP A 57 10.55 11.59 -10.85
CA ASP A 57 12.00 11.56 -11.07
C ASP A 57 12.70 12.88 -10.69
N SER A 58 11.98 13.99 -10.79
CA SER A 58 12.55 15.33 -10.82
C SER A 58 11.83 16.31 -9.90
N GLY A 59 10.66 15.95 -9.37
CA GLY A 59 9.80 16.88 -8.65
C GLY A 59 9.27 18.02 -9.52
N SER A 60 9.38 17.88 -10.84
CA SER A 60 9.02 18.91 -11.82
C SER A 60 7.64 18.66 -12.45
N ASP A 61 7.23 19.56 -13.33
CA ASP A 61 6.02 19.39 -14.13
C ASP A 61 6.21 18.21 -15.10
N ASN A 62 5.29 17.24 -15.04
CA ASN A 62 5.30 16.04 -15.86
C ASN A 62 4.66 16.28 -17.25
N GLY A 63 4.14 17.50 -17.50
CA GLY A 63 3.47 17.85 -18.76
C GLY A 63 2.08 17.24 -18.92
N CYS A 64 1.55 16.60 -17.88
CA CYS A 64 0.18 16.11 -17.75
C CYS A 64 -0.55 16.82 -16.61
N VAL A 65 -1.88 16.88 -16.72
CA VAL A 65 -2.75 17.30 -15.63
C VAL A 65 -2.95 16.12 -14.70
N ILE A 66 -2.47 16.29 -13.47
CA ILE A 66 -2.70 15.36 -12.38
C ILE A 66 -3.66 16.00 -11.40
N THR A 67 -4.73 15.29 -11.06
CA THR A 67 -5.76 15.76 -10.13
C THR A 67 -5.72 14.92 -8.86
N ALA A 68 -5.74 15.60 -7.72
CA ALA A 68 -5.84 15.02 -6.40
C ALA A 68 -6.94 15.76 -5.64
N GLU A 69 -8.02 15.07 -5.27
CA GLU A 69 -9.17 15.67 -4.61
C GLU A 69 -9.76 14.75 -3.53
N ILE A 70 -10.27 15.33 -2.46
CA ILE A 70 -11.02 14.56 -1.45
C ILE A 70 -12.48 14.47 -1.90
N VAL A 71 -13.00 13.25 -1.99
CA VAL A 71 -14.34 12.95 -2.48
C VAL A 71 -15.14 12.12 -1.48
N ASP A 72 -16.40 12.47 -1.27
CA ASP A 72 -17.30 11.78 -0.33
C ASP A 72 -17.76 10.41 -0.87
N GLY A 73 -17.90 9.43 0.02
CA GLY A 73 -18.55 8.15 -0.28
C GLY A 73 -17.72 7.19 -1.13
N LYS A 74 -16.41 7.43 -1.24
CA LYS A 74 -15.46 6.65 -2.06
C LYS A 74 -14.43 5.88 -1.24
N GLY A 75 -14.32 6.17 0.06
CA GLY A 75 -13.40 5.51 0.96
C GLY A 75 -13.97 4.27 1.62
N TYR A 76 -13.20 3.74 2.57
CA TYR A 76 -13.54 2.54 3.32
C TYR A 76 -14.85 2.72 4.10
N GLY A 77 -15.80 1.80 3.91
CA GLY A 77 -17.10 1.89 4.55
C GLY A 77 -17.96 3.09 4.11
N GLY A 78 -17.60 3.73 2.99
CA GLY A 78 -18.32 4.91 2.47
C GLY A 78 -17.87 6.24 3.07
N SER A 79 -16.67 6.29 3.67
CA SER A 79 -15.98 7.52 4.06
C SER A 79 -15.57 8.38 2.85
N LYS A 80 -14.97 9.53 3.14
CA LYS A 80 -14.18 10.29 2.18
C LYS A 80 -12.96 9.49 1.72
N ALA A 81 -12.46 9.78 0.52
CA ALA A 81 -11.19 9.27 0.03
C ALA A 81 -10.44 10.32 -0.77
N LEU A 82 -9.13 10.17 -0.88
CA LEU A 82 -8.32 10.88 -1.86
C LEU A 82 -8.48 10.19 -3.23
N ALA A 83 -9.12 10.88 -4.16
CA ALA A 83 -9.18 10.51 -5.56
C ALA A 83 -7.95 11.03 -6.31
N LEU A 84 -7.29 10.16 -7.07
CA LEU A 84 -6.12 10.47 -7.88
C LEU A 84 -6.39 10.08 -9.32
N SER A 85 -6.07 10.99 -10.24
CA SER A 85 -6.15 10.75 -11.68
C SER A 85 -5.07 11.54 -12.42
N GLU A 86 -4.62 11.03 -13.56
CA GLU A 86 -3.91 11.84 -14.54
C GLU A 86 -4.53 11.71 -15.93
N ASP A 87 -4.28 12.72 -16.77
CA ASP A 87 -4.59 12.70 -18.20
C ASP A 87 -3.36 12.40 -19.08
N GLY A 88 -2.28 11.92 -18.46
CA GLY A 88 -0.99 11.63 -19.07
C GLY A 88 -0.62 10.14 -19.06
N ASN A 89 0.60 9.86 -19.52
CA ASN A 89 1.25 8.56 -19.39
C ASN A 89 2.61 8.81 -18.74
N SER A 90 2.58 9.00 -17.44
CA SER A 90 3.58 9.77 -16.73
C SER A 90 3.93 9.09 -15.41
N ASN A 91 5.23 9.10 -15.06
CA ASN A 91 5.70 8.56 -13.78
C ASN A 91 5.33 9.53 -12.66
N VAL A 92 4.31 9.22 -11.87
CA VAL A 92 3.75 10.17 -10.88
C VAL A 92 4.18 9.80 -9.47
N GLY A 93 4.61 10.81 -8.72
CA GLY A 93 4.75 10.74 -7.27
C GLY A 93 3.62 11.51 -6.60
N THR A 94 3.00 10.91 -5.59
CA THR A 94 1.98 11.55 -4.73
C THR A 94 2.46 11.49 -3.28
N TYR A 95 2.38 12.61 -2.58
CA TYR A 95 2.80 12.72 -1.18
C TYR A 95 1.67 13.36 -0.38
N ILE A 96 1.38 12.80 0.79
CA ILE A 96 0.42 13.33 1.76
C ILE A 96 1.23 13.68 3.00
N PHE A 97 1.22 14.96 3.40
CA PHE A 97 2.07 15.43 4.48
C PHE A 97 1.31 15.69 5.76
N ALA A 98 1.95 15.37 6.87
CA ALA A 98 1.57 15.88 8.16
C ALA A 98 2.02 17.34 8.27
N THR A 99 1.07 18.24 8.51
CA THR A 99 1.35 19.67 8.65
C THR A 99 0.74 20.22 9.92
N ASP A 100 1.23 21.38 10.34
CA ASP A 100 0.60 22.14 11.42
C ASP A 100 -0.84 22.53 11.10
N LYS A 101 -1.26 22.57 9.83
CA LYS A 101 -2.62 22.89 9.41
C LYS A 101 -3.56 21.71 9.62
N ASN A 102 -3.19 20.53 9.12
CA ASN A 102 -4.04 19.35 9.15
C ASN A 102 -3.92 18.51 10.44
N LYS A 103 -2.92 18.79 11.30
CA LYS A 103 -2.75 18.16 12.61
C LYS A 103 -2.61 16.63 12.57
N ILE A 104 -2.22 16.08 11.42
CA ILE A 104 -1.81 14.68 11.34
C ILE A 104 -0.63 14.46 12.29
N ARG A 105 -0.66 13.35 13.03
CA ARG A 105 0.41 12.95 13.93
C ARG A 105 1.60 12.42 13.13
N THR A 106 2.81 12.69 13.60
CA THR A 106 4.04 12.20 12.96
C THR A 106 4.74 11.05 13.69
N ASN A 107 4.35 10.80 14.95
CA ASN A 107 4.97 9.77 15.78
C ASN A 107 4.13 8.51 15.81
N HIS A 108 4.60 7.42 15.22
CA HIS A 108 3.94 6.11 15.19
C HIS A 108 4.83 5.02 15.81
N ALA A 109 5.56 5.37 16.88
CA ALA A 109 6.48 4.46 17.54
C ALA A 109 5.82 3.11 17.89
N GLY A 110 6.50 2.01 17.51
CA GLY A 110 6.00 0.64 17.68
C GLY A 110 5.26 0.08 16.46
N ALA A 111 4.96 0.89 15.44
CA ALA A 111 4.46 0.38 14.17
C ALA A 111 5.54 -0.40 13.42
N ASN A 112 5.13 -1.49 12.78
CA ASN A 112 5.97 -2.29 11.88
C ASN A 112 5.46 -2.27 10.44
N TYR A 113 4.23 -1.79 10.21
CA TYR A 113 3.59 -1.77 8.90
C TYR A 113 2.94 -0.43 8.61
N LEU A 114 3.09 0.03 7.37
CA LEU A 114 2.18 0.98 6.74
C LEU A 114 1.00 0.17 6.19
N ARG A 115 -0.22 0.47 6.63
CA ARG A 115 -1.45 -0.15 6.13
C ARG A 115 -2.32 0.92 5.48
N VAL A 116 -2.83 0.64 4.28
CA VAL A 116 -3.55 1.61 3.45
C VAL A 116 -4.75 0.94 2.81
N TRP A 117 -5.91 1.59 2.82
CA TRP A 117 -7.04 1.14 2.03
C TRP A 117 -6.99 1.78 0.64
N CYS A 118 -7.23 0.97 -0.39
CA CYS A 118 -7.19 1.39 -1.79
C CYS A 118 -8.39 0.84 -2.56
N ASP A 119 -8.89 1.64 -3.50
CA ASP A 119 -9.80 1.19 -4.55
C ASP A 119 -9.16 1.43 -5.92
N PHE A 120 -8.65 0.33 -6.50
CA PHE A 120 -8.06 0.26 -7.83
C PHE A 120 -9.03 -0.37 -8.83
N THR A 121 -10.33 -0.37 -8.54
CA THR A 121 -11.36 -0.87 -9.45
C THR A 121 -11.35 -0.04 -10.73
N GLY A 122 -10.89 -0.65 -11.82
CA GLY A 122 -10.76 0.00 -13.13
C GLY A 122 -9.37 0.54 -13.44
N MET A 123 -8.39 0.33 -12.56
CA MET A 123 -7.02 0.80 -12.72
C MET A 123 -6.02 -0.36 -12.68
N GLY A 124 -5.04 -0.32 -13.57
CA GLY A 124 -3.91 -1.23 -13.61
C GLY A 124 -2.61 -0.43 -13.53
N PHE A 125 -1.69 -0.87 -12.69
CA PHE A 125 -0.38 -0.26 -12.54
C PHE A 125 0.66 -1.13 -13.21
N ARG A 126 1.45 -0.53 -14.11
CA ARG A 126 2.67 -1.15 -14.63
C ARG A 126 3.63 -1.32 -13.47
N LYS A 127 3.78 -0.25 -12.69
CA LYS A 127 4.58 -0.15 -11.47
C LYS A 127 3.90 0.79 -10.50
N ALA A 128 3.86 0.43 -9.23
CA ALA A 128 3.49 1.30 -8.15
C ALA A 128 4.20 0.86 -6.87
N ASN A 129 4.39 1.77 -5.94
CA ASN A 129 4.96 1.44 -4.64
C ASN A 129 4.60 2.49 -3.60
N PHE A 130 4.58 2.10 -2.33
CA PHE A 130 4.39 3.03 -1.23
C PHE A 130 5.71 3.32 -0.52
N GLY A 131 5.70 4.38 0.27
CA GLY A 131 6.80 4.76 1.14
C GLY A 131 6.39 5.83 2.14
N VAL A 132 7.36 6.36 2.86
CA VAL A 132 7.17 7.40 3.86
C VAL A 132 8.27 8.45 3.78
N ALA A 133 7.96 9.67 4.18
CA ALA A 133 8.94 10.74 4.32
C ALA A 133 9.11 11.09 5.81
N ASP A 134 10.35 11.31 6.25
CA ASP A 134 10.64 11.83 7.59
C ASP A 134 10.52 13.35 7.67
N SER A 135 10.68 13.92 8.86
CA SER A 135 10.62 15.38 9.07
C SER A 135 11.76 16.16 8.43
N ASN A 136 12.83 15.49 7.99
CA ASN A 136 13.96 16.07 7.27
C ASN A 136 13.78 15.99 5.75
N GLY A 137 12.66 15.44 5.26
CA GLY A 137 12.41 15.24 3.84
C GLY A 137 13.20 14.09 3.22
N CYS A 138 13.70 13.13 4.02
CA CYS A 138 14.24 11.88 3.50
C CYS A 138 13.08 10.96 3.11
N LEU A 139 13.11 10.42 1.89
CA LEU A 139 12.13 9.45 1.41
C LEU A 139 12.64 8.03 1.67
N PHE A 140 11.84 7.25 2.38
CA PHE A 140 12.04 5.82 2.61
C PHE A 140 11.03 5.03 1.80
N THR A 141 11.50 4.10 0.98
CA THR A 141 10.70 3.43 -0.02
C THR A 141 11.31 2.09 -0.40
N THR A 142 10.51 1.21 -1.01
CA THR A 142 11.01 -0.03 -1.63
C THR A 142 11.55 0.22 -3.04
N ASP A 143 11.21 1.34 -3.68
CA ASP A 143 11.62 1.63 -5.05
C ASP A 143 13.13 1.91 -5.19
N GLU A 144 13.68 1.58 -6.36
CA GLU A 144 15.12 1.65 -6.70
C GLU A 144 16.03 0.82 -5.77
N VAL A 145 15.47 -0.19 -5.09
CA VAL A 145 16.22 -1.13 -4.26
C VAL A 145 16.52 -2.39 -5.07
N ASP A 146 17.68 -2.42 -5.72
CA ASP A 146 18.16 -3.59 -6.47
C ASP A 146 18.15 -4.84 -5.59
N GLY A 147 17.35 -5.84 -5.98
CA GLY A 147 17.24 -7.12 -5.25
C GLY A 147 16.12 -7.16 -4.21
N ALA A 148 15.18 -6.21 -4.26
CA ALA A 148 13.99 -6.18 -3.40
C ALA A 148 12.91 -7.22 -3.75
N TRP A 149 13.17 -8.17 -4.65
CA TRP A 149 12.23 -9.25 -4.98
C TRP A 149 11.91 -10.17 -3.79
N GLU A 150 12.73 -10.14 -2.72
CA GLU A 150 12.47 -10.83 -1.46
C GLU A 150 11.55 -10.03 -0.52
N CYS A 151 11.27 -8.76 -0.79
CA CYS A 151 10.39 -7.95 0.02
C CYS A 151 8.93 -8.39 -0.20
N GLU A 152 8.26 -8.69 0.89
CA GLU A 152 6.85 -9.07 0.89
C GLU A 152 5.96 -7.86 1.15
N PHE A 153 4.79 -7.85 0.53
CA PHE A 153 3.66 -7.03 0.96
C PHE A 153 2.41 -7.88 1.07
N TYR A 154 1.41 -7.37 1.75
CA TYR A 154 0.19 -8.12 2.02
C TYR A 154 -1.02 -7.36 1.51
N TYR A 155 -2.02 -8.07 1.02
CA TYR A 155 -3.31 -7.46 0.74
C TYR A 155 -4.46 -8.25 1.37
N LEU A 156 -5.54 -7.56 1.67
CA LEU A 156 -6.81 -8.11 2.12
C LEU A 156 -7.90 -7.48 1.26
N ALA A 157 -8.45 -8.27 0.34
CA ALA A 157 -9.54 -7.80 -0.52
C ALA A 157 -10.77 -7.43 0.32
N GLU A 158 -11.52 -6.42 -0.11
CA GLU A 158 -12.74 -5.99 0.57
C GLU A 158 -13.75 -7.14 0.65
N GLY A 159 -14.22 -7.45 1.86
CA GLY A 159 -15.12 -8.57 2.13
C GLY A 159 -14.41 -9.92 2.34
N SER A 160 -13.08 -9.98 2.24
CA SER A 160 -12.27 -11.14 2.65
C SER A 160 -11.94 -11.09 4.14
N ASP A 161 -11.69 -12.26 4.72
CA ASP A 161 -11.11 -12.46 6.06
C ASP A 161 -9.65 -12.95 6.00
N GLU A 162 -9.16 -13.36 4.83
CA GLU A 162 -7.81 -13.87 4.63
C GLU A 162 -6.90 -12.85 3.93
N TRP A 163 -5.77 -12.56 4.57
CA TRP A 163 -4.66 -11.79 3.98
C TRP A 163 -3.84 -12.67 3.04
N VAL A 164 -3.50 -12.12 1.88
CA VAL A 164 -2.64 -12.75 0.88
C VAL A 164 -1.27 -12.11 0.90
N THR A 165 -0.21 -12.93 0.89
CA THR A 165 1.17 -12.49 0.72
C THR A 165 1.52 -12.36 -0.75
N MET A 166 2.15 -11.25 -1.10
CA MET A 166 2.69 -10.93 -2.41
C MET A 166 4.17 -10.54 -2.27
N THR A 167 4.88 -10.51 -3.39
CA THR A 167 6.27 -10.05 -3.45
C THR A 167 6.39 -8.87 -4.38
N HIS A 168 7.26 -7.93 -4.03
CA HIS A 168 7.67 -6.88 -4.96
C HIS A 168 8.49 -7.47 -6.11
N GLY A 169 8.61 -6.73 -7.21
CA GLY A 169 9.56 -7.06 -8.28
C GLY A 169 10.97 -6.57 -7.99
N ASP A 170 11.86 -6.70 -8.97
CA ASP A 170 13.31 -6.50 -8.79
C ASP A 170 13.71 -5.10 -8.30
N ASP A 171 12.94 -4.08 -8.66
CA ASP A 171 13.16 -2.68 -8.26
C ASP A 171 12.32 -2.27 -7.04
N GLY A 172 11.59 -3.21 -6.43
CA GLY A 172 10.77 -2.98 -5.24
C GLY A 172 9.40 -2.35 -5.50
N CYS A 173 8.99 -2.20 -6.76
CA CYS A 173 7.60 -1.89 -7.11
C CYS A 173 6.72 -3.15 -7.14
N PHE A 174 5.40 -2.97 -7.07
CA PHE A 174 4.39 -3.97 -7.46
C PHE A 174 3.69 -3.56 -8.75
N GLY A 175 2.97 -4.47 -9.40
CA GLY A 175 2.23 -4.21 -10.64
C GLY A 175 2.48 -5.24 -11.74
N ASP A 176 1.91 -5.00 -12.92
CA ASP A 176 1.97 -5.91 -14.08
C ASP A 176 3.42 -6.19 -14.53
N ALA A 177 4.28 -5.17 -14.55
CA ALA A 177 5.69 -5.34 -14.91
C ALA A 177 6.53 -5.97 -13.79
N GLN A 178 5.92 -6.30 -12.65
CA GLN A 178 6.57 -6.80 -11.43
C GLN A 178 6.02 -8.17 -11.00
N ASP A 179 5.31 -8.86 -11.89
CA ASP A 179 4.65 -10.16 -11.63
C ASP A 179 3.73 -10.17 -10.38
N SER A 180 3.22 -9.00 -10.00
CA SER A 180 2.40 -8.74 -8.81
C SER A 180 1.26 -7.80 -9.13
N ASP A 181 0.55 -8.10 -10.23
CA ASP A 181 -0.59 -7.31 -10.70
C ASP A 181 -1.71 -7.24 -9.67
N VAL A 182 -2.27 -6.03 -9.52
CA VAL A 182 -3.36 -5.68 -8.60
C VAL A 182 -4.53 -5.06 -9.34
N TYR A 183 -4.64 -5.26 -10.66
CA TYR A 183 -5.75 -4.75 -11.46
C TYR A 183 -7.11 -5.16 -10.88
N GLY A 184 -7.98 -4.16 -10.68
CA GLY A 184 -9.32 -4.37 -10.13
C GLY A 184 -9.35 -4.67 -8.63
N PHE A 185 -8.21 -4.54 -7.92
CA PHE A 185 -8.16 -4.73 -6.48
C PHE A 185 -8.91 -3.61 -5.76
N LYS A 186 -9.61 -3.99 -4.69
CA LYS A 186 -10.20 -3.07 -3.73
C LYS A 186 -10.06 -3.69 -2.34
N GLY A 187 -9.52 -2.94 -1.38
CA GLY A 187 -9.26 -3.46 -0.04
C GLY A 187 -8.02 -2.85 0.60
N TRP A 188 -7.43 -3.58 1.54
CA TRP A 188 -6.27 -3.12 2.30
C TRP A 188 -4.98 -3.66 1.75
N PHE A 189 -3.95 -2.81 1.69
CA PHE A 189 -2.55 -3.19 1.56
C PHE A 189 -1.82 -3.00 2.87
N ALA A 190 -0.79 -3.79 3.11
CA ALA A 190 0.15 -3.59 4.19
C ALA A 190 1.59 -3.82 3.73
N PHE A 191 2.46 -2.87 4.05
CA PHE A 191 3.87 -2.85 3.66
C PHE A 191 4.75 -2.82 4.92
N PRO A 192 5.71 -3.76 5.07
CA PRO A 192 6.63 -3.73 6.20
C PRO A 192 7.52 -2.49 6.17
N LEU A 193 7.53 -1.70 7.24
CA LEU A 193 8.38 -0.49 7.34
C LEU A 193 9.87 -0.83 7.31
N LYS A 194 10.25 -2.04 7.75
CA LYS A 194 11.64 -2.53 7.70
C LYS A 194 12.21 -2.64 6.28
N ASP A 195 11.33 -2.72 5.28
CA ASP A 195 11.72 -2.88 3.88
C ASP A 195 11.79 -1.51 3.17
N PHE A 196 11.41 -0.42 3.86
CA PHE A 196 11.58 0.94 3.36
C PHE A 196 13.00 1.43 3.61
N THR A 197 13.75 1.58 2.52
CA THR A 197 15.14 2.06 2.53
C THR A 197 15.22 3.47 1.97
N ILE A 198 16.30 4.19 2.27
CA ILE A 198 16.46 5.57 1.83
C ILE A 198 16.64 5.61 0.31
N ARG A 199 15.79 6.40 -0.36
CA ARG A 199 15.93 6.68 -1.79
C ARG A 199 17.10 7.63 -2.02
N SER A 200 18.15 7.12 -2.66
CA SER A 200 19.44 7.81 -2.81
C SER A 200 19.43 9.14 -3.61
N ASN A 201 18.38 9.40 -4.39
CA ASN A 201 18.22 10.62 -5.22
C ASN A 201 17.22 11.63 -4.64
N ALA A 202 16.64 11.35 -3.47
CA ALA A 202 15.69 12.21 -2.77
C ALA A 202 16.38 12.86 -1.55
N ASN A 203 16.39 14.20 -1.50
CA ASN A 203 17.21 15.04 -0.61
C ASN A 203 18.71 14.64 -0.51
N TRP A 204 19.58 15.40 -1.16
CA TRP A 204 21.02 15.12 -1.34
C TRP A 204 21.88 15.20 -0.06
N GLU A 205 21.29 15.60 1.07
CA GLU A 205 21.89 15.48 2.42
C GLU A 205 21.52 14.16 3.11
N ALA A 206 20.96 13.19 2.37
CA ALA A 206 20.47 11.91 2.84
C ALA A 206 21.38 11.27 3.91
N LEU A 207 20.71 10.76 4.95
CA LEU A 207 21.30 9.86 5.93
C LEU A 207 22.02 8.70 5.21
N ASP A 208 22.88 7.98 5.94
CA ASP A 208 23.53 6.77 5.41
C ASP A 208 22.46 5.87 4.75
N PRO A 209 22.65 5.36 3.52
CA PRO A 209 21.65 4.53 2.83
C PRO A 209 21.17 3.33 3.66
N ASP A 210 21.97 2.86 4.62
CA ASP A 210 21.61 1.78 5.55
C ASP A 210 20.76 2.26 6.74
N THR A 211 20.41 3.55 6.81
CA THR A 211 19.60 4.09 7.90
C THR A 211 18.15 3.60 7.73
N PRO A 212 17.60 2.89 8.73
CA PRO A 212 16.24 2.37 8.64
C PRO A 212 15.20 3.48 8.78
N CYS A 213 14.02 3.26 8.21
CA CYS A 213 12.83 4.06 8.50
C CYS A 213 12.55 4.09 10.02
N ASP A 214 12.41 5.29 10.59
CA ASP A 214 12.03 5.46 12.00
C ASP A 214 10.52 5.73 12.11
N PRO A 215 9.71 4.78 12.63
CA PRO A 215 8.28 5.00 12.77
C PRO A 215 7.94 6.11 13.78
N SER A 216 8.89 6.57 14.60
CA SER A 216 8.68 7.70 15.51
C SER A 216 8.78 9.08 14.85
N ASP A 217 9.22 9.13 13.59
CA ASP A 217 9.32 10.35 12.77
C ASP A 217 8.86 10.12 11.31
N ILE A 218 7.53 10.10 11.12
CA ILE A 218 6.88 10.01 9.80
C ILE A 218 6.14 11.32 9.55
N ALA A 219 6.67 12.17 8.67
CA ALA A 219 6.06 13.44 8.28
C ALA A 219 5.26 13.36 6.97
N GLY A 220 5.31 12.25 6.25
CA GLY A 220 4.48 12.05 5.06
C GLY A 220 4.35 10.60 4.63
N VAL A 221 3.32 10.33 3.85
CA VAL A 221 3.11 9.06 3.14
C VAL A 221 3.22 9.32 1.65
N TYR A 222 3.89 8.40 0.97
CA TYR A 222 4.27 8.51 -0.43
C TYR A 222 3.68 7.35 -1.24
N LEU A 223 3.26 7.65 -2.47
CA LEU A 223 2.88 6.69 -3.50
C LEU A 223 3.54 7.06 -4.83
N PHE A 224 4.26 6.11 -5.41
CA PHE A 224 4.63 6.09 -6.83
C PHE A 224 3.57 5.37 -7.64
N TRP A 225 3.34 5.79 -8.89
CA TRP A 225 2.60 5.00 -9.84
C TRP A 225 2.90 5.34 -11.31
N ASP A 226 2.82 4.31 -12.15
CA ASP A 226 2.89 4.29 -13.62
C ASP A 226 1.86 3.26 -14.12
N TYR A 227 1.04 3.59 -15.12
CA TYR A 227 -0.08 2.75 -15.56
C TYR A 227 0.33 1.63 -16.52
N SER A 228 -0.33 0.46 -16.43
CA SER A 228 -0.05 -0.73 -17.28
C SER A 228 -0.29 -0.49 -18.76
N ASP A 229 -1.28 0.35 -19.09
CA ASP A 229 -1.64 0.68 -20.45
C ASP A 229 -1.68 2.21 -20.63
N ILE A 230 -0.88 2.69 -21.59
CA ILE A 230 -0.85 4.07 -22.09
C ILE A 230 -2.23 4.56 -22.59
N THR A 231 -3.16 3.64 -22.87
CA THR A 231 -4.54 3.97 -23.27
C THR A 231 -5.53 4.05 -22.11
N THR A 232 -5.06 3.98 -20.85
CA THR A 232 -5.88 4.28 -19.67
C THR A 232 -6.73 5.50 -19.98
N ASP A 233 -8.06 5.31 -19.96
CA ASP A 233 -8.99 6.32 -20.44
C ASP A 233 -8.69 7.63 -19.69
N ILE A 234 -8.57 8.74 -20.42
CA ILE A 234 -8.32 10.06 -19.84
C ILE A 234 -9.27 10.27 -18.65
N GLY A 235 -8.70 10.55 -17.47
CA GLY A 235 -9.46 10.80 -16.26
C GLY A 235 -9.88 9.53 -15.50
N SER A 236 -9.21 8.40 -15.73
CA SER A 236 -9.38 7.23 -14.87
C SER A 236 -8.87 7.55 -13.46
N VAL A 237 -9.63 7.13 -12.45
CA VAL A 237 -9.45 7.53 -11.05
C VAL A 237 -9.23 6.29 -10.20
N PHE A 238 -8.26 6.35 -9.29
CA PHE A 238 -8.20 5.45 -8.15
C PHE A 238 -8.34 6.22 -6.84
N TYR A 239 -8.66 5.49 -5.78
CA TYR A 239 -8.91 6.08 -4.47
C TYR A 239 -7.99 5.49 -3.41
N ILE A 240 -7.55 6.35 -2.51
CA ILE A 240 -6.79 5.98 -1.30
C ILE A 240 -7.55 6.51 -0.09
N ASP A 241 -7.62 5.71 0.96
CA ASP A 241 -8.22 6.09 2.23
C ASP A 241 -7.57 5.33 3.39
N HIS A 242 -7.91 5.70 4.63
CA HIS A 242 -7.51 5.06 5.88
C HIS A 242 -6.05 4.61 5.87
N ILE A 243 -5.16 5.58 5.95
CA ILE A 243 -3.73 5.37 6.07
C ILE A 243 -3.39 5.20 7.55
N GLU A 244 -2.81 4.05 7.89
CA GLU A 244 -2.54 3.66 9.27
C GLU A 244 -1.13 3.12 9.43
N PHE A 245 -0.58 3.31 10.63
CA PHE A 245 0.65 2.66 11.05
C PHE A 245 0.32 1.69 12.18
N VAL A 246 0.57 0.40 11.93
CA VAL A 246 0.13 -0.70 12.80
C VAL A 246 1.32 -1.56 13.23
N GLU A 247 1.25 -2.13 14.43
CA GLU A 247 2.27 -3.08 14.92
C GLU A 247 2.20 -4.42 14.16
N ASP A 248 0.99 -4.90 13.87
CA ASP A 248 0.72 -6.11 13.08
C ASP A 248 -0.31 -5.76 11.99
N TYR A 249 -0.03 -6.11 10.73
CA TYR A 249 -0.95 -5.85 9.62
C TYR A 249 -2.30 -6.56 9.78
N LYS A 250 -2.35 -7.66 10.55
CA LYS A 250 -3.57 -8.39 10.89
C LYS A 250 -4.33 -7.80 12.08
N SER A 251 -3.86 -6.70 12.65
CA SER A 251 -4.61 -5.97 13.69
C SER A 251 -6.04 -5.68 13.20
N PRO A 252 -7.05 -5.60 14.10
CA PRO A 252 -8.41 -5.30 13.70
C PRO A 252 -8.49 -4.09 12.77
N LEU A 253 -9.33 -4.20 11.74
CA LEU A 253 -9.60 -3.09 10.83
C LEU A 253 -10.44 -2.02 11.53
N PRO A 254 -10.36 -0.74 11.10
CA PRO A 254 -11.24 0.32 11.58
C PRO A 254 -12.71 -0.09 11.53
N GLY A 255 -13.46 0.20 12.59
CA GLY A 255 -14.90 -0.10 12.63
C GLY A 255 -15.26 -1.59 12.71
N ALA A 256 -14.30 -2.52 12.72
CA ALA A 256 -14.57 -3.91 13.09
C ALA A 256 -14.87 -3.95 14.59
N GLU A 257 -16.11 -4.30 14.97
CA GLU A 257 -16.38 -4.61 16.37
C GLU A 257 -15.44 -5.76 16.78
N PRO A 258 -14.74 -5.65 17.92
CA PRO A 258 -13.92 -6.75 18.39
C PRO A 258 -14.84 -7.96 18.50
N ALA A 259 -14.47 -9.06 17.83
CA ALA A 259 -15.19 -10.31 17.97
C ALA A 259 -15.29 -10.58 19.47
N GLU A 260 -16.52 -10.51 20.01
CA GLU A 260 -16.73 -10.91 21.38
C GLU A 260 -16.19 -12.33 21.47
N ASP A 261 -15.14 -12.49 22.28
CA ASP A 261 -14.55 -13.77 22.65
C ASP A 261 -15.67 -14.55 23.32
N THR A 262 -16.48 -15.26 22.53
CA THR A 262 -17.41 -16.25 23.02
C THR A 262 -16.53 -17.34 23.57
N ALA A 263 -16.14 -17.16 24.83
CA ALA A 263 -15.55 -18.17 25.66
C ALA A 263 -16.32 -19.45 25.36
N ALA A 264 -15.64 -20.41 24.75
CA ALA A 264 -16.18 -21.72 24.47
C ALA A 264 -16.76 -22.23 25.79
N GLU A 265 -18.10 -22.29 25.89
CA GLU A 265 -18.74 -23.10 26.91
C GLU A 265 -18.22 -24.51 26.66
N GLU A 266 -17.35 -24.98 27.55
CA GLU A 266 -16.93 -26.38 27.60
C GLU A 266 -18.21 -27.23 27.54
N PRO A 267 -18.37 -28.14 26.57
CA PRO A 267 -19.53 -29.00 26.56
C PRO A 267 -19.50 -29.87 27.81
N GLU A 268 -20.54 -29.71 28.63
CA GLU A 268 -20.80 -30.52 29.81
C GLU A 268 -20.83 -32.00 29.39
N VAL A 269 -19.85 -32.76 29.87
CA VAL A 269 -19.70 -34.20 29.57
C VAL A 269 -20.88 -34.97 30.17
N VAL A 270 -21.76 -35.48 29.30
CA VAL A 270 -22.78 -36.48 29.68
C VAL A 270 -22.28 -37.87 29.23
N PRO A 271 -22.26 -38.90 30.11
CA PRO A 271 -21.64 -40.18 29.81
C PRO A 271 -22.46 -41.10 28.89
N GLU A 272 -21.70 -41.77 28.02
CA GLU A 272 -21.93 -42.91 27.11
C GLU A 272 -23.30 -43.62 27.05
N GLN A 273 -23.76 -43.86 25.82
CA GLN A 273 -24.36 -45.15 25.45
C GLN A 273 -23.71 -45.71 24.17
N GLU A 274 -23.08 -46.87 24.38
CA GLU A 274 -22.53 -47.83 23.42
C GLU A 274 -23.64 -48.48 22.57
N LEU A 275 -23.48 -48.57 21.24
CA LEU A 275 -23.83 -49.77 20.44
C LEU A 275 -23.57 -49.62 18.92
N ALA A 276 -22.65 -50.49 18.47
CA ALA A 276 -22.60 -51.25 17.21
C ALA A 276 -22.50 -50.57 15.82
N THR A 277 -21.33 -50.80 15.20
CA THR A 277 -21.02 -50.89 13.75
C THR A 277 -21.82 -52.01 13.06
N PRO A 278 -22.06 -51.96 11.72
CA PRO A 278 -21.01 -52.40 10.77
C PRO A 278 -20.93 -51.71 9.40
N ASP A 279 -19.70 -51.82 8.88
CA ASP A 279 -19.24 -52.01 7.49
C ASP A 279 -19.40 -50.95 6.38
N ALA A 280 -18.22 -50.57 5.87
CA ALA A 280 -17.93 -49.91 4.60
C ALA A 280 -18.15 -50.86 3.39
N PRO A 281 -18.02 -50.35 2.15
CA PRO A 281 -16.68 -50.44 1.55
C PRO A 281 -16.21 -49.21 0.76
N ALA A 282 -14.87 -49.13 0.71
CA ALA A 282 -13.92 -48.52 -0.22
C ALA A 282 -14.40 -48.35 -1.68
N ALA A 283 -13.83 -47.52 -2.57
CA ALA A 283 -12.74 -46.55 -2.61
C ALA A 283 -12.94 -45.77 -3.95
N ASP A 284 -12.34 -44.60 -4.15
CA ASP A 284 -11.22 -44.46 -5.11
C ASP A 284 -10.69 -43.02 -5.18
N THR A 285 -9.39 -42.97 -5.43
CA THR A 285 -8.47 -41.83 -5.55
C THR A 285 -8.55 -41.07 -6.88
N ALA A 286 -8.38 -39.74 -6.84
CA ALA A 286 -7.69 -38.91 -7.86
C ALA A 286 -7.65 -37.45 -7.32
N ALA A 287 -6.50 -36.90 -6.91
CA ALA A 287 -5.40 -36.35 -7.70
C ALA A 287 -5.77 -35.09 -8.52
N ALA A 288 -4.98 -34.05 -8.26
CA ALA A 288 -5.10 -32.67 -8.70
C ALA A 288 -5.12 -32.46 -10.22
N ALA A 289 -5.76 -31.37 -10.66
CA ALA A 289 -5.46 -30.72 -11.94
C ALA A 289 -5.66 -29.20 -11.81
N ALA A 290 -4.55 -28.49 -11.98
CA ALA A 290 -4.47 -27.05 -12.15
C ALA A 290 -5.22 -26.60 -13.41
N ALA A 291 -5.82 -25.41 -13.35
CA ALA A 291 -6.42 -24.76 -14.51
C ALA A 291 -5.33 -24.21 -15.45
N PRO A 292 -5.50 -24.32 -16.78
CA PRO A 292 -4.44 -24.10 -17.75
C PRO A 292 -4.19 -22.61 -18.05
N GLN A 293 -2.91 -22.25 -18.08
CA GLN A 293 -2.37 -21.07 -18.76
C GLN A 293 -2.68 -21.16 -20.27
N THR A 294 -3.15 -20.07 -20.87
CA THR A 294 -3.22 -19.94 -22.32
C THR A 294 -2.25 -18.84 -22.76
N ALA A 295 -1.07 -19.26 -23.18
CA ALA A 295 -0.18 -18.50 -24.02
C ALA A 295 -0.11 -19.16 -25.41
N ASP A 296 0.04 -18.30 -26.41
CA ASP A 296 0.41 -18.56 -27.80
C ASP A 296 -0.64 -19.10 -28.78
N ALA A 297 -1.05 -18.26 -29.73
CA ALA A 297 -0.38 -18.19 -31.04
C ALA A 297 -1.34 -17.66 -32.13
N ILE A 298 -1.05 -16.48 -32.70
CA ILE A 298 -1.25 -16.27 -34.15
C ILE A 298 -0.05 -15.50 -34.69
N ALA A 299 0.89 -16.27 -35.25
CA ALA A 299 1.83 -15.80 -36.24
C ALA A 299 1.13 -15.71 -37.60
N TRP A 300 1.23 -14.56 -38.27
CA TRP A 300 1.19 -14.50 -39.73
C TRP A 300 2.34 -13.62 -40.22
N ALA A 301 3.28 -14.28 -40.89
CA ALA A 301 4.35 -13.67 -41.64
C ALA A 301 3.84 -13.17 -43.00
N ALA A 302 4.31 -12.01 -43.45
CA ALA A 302 4.58 -11.75 -44.87
C ALA A 302 5.61 -10.63 -45.04
N THR A 303 6.75 -11.08 -45.55
CA THR A 303 8.03 -10.47 -45.89
C THR A 303 8.00 -9.36 -46.97
N VAL A 304 9.15 -8.67 -47.10
CA VAL A 304 9.79 -8.03 -48.29
C VAL A 304 9.86 -6.49 -48.17
N ALA A 305 10.94 -5.90 -47.63
CA ALA A 305 12.30 -5.64 -48.17
C ALA A 305 12.43 -4.38 -49.05
N LEU A 306 13.26 -3.41 -48.64
CA LEU A 306 14.51 -2.97 -49.32
C LEU A 306 14.97 -1.56 -48.87
N LEU A 307 16.21 -1.57 -48.35
CA LEU A 307 17.28 -0.56 -48.38
C LEU A 307 17.09 0.70 -49.25
N SER A 308 17.38 1.85 -48.66
CA SER A 308 18.36 2.83 -49.18
C SER A 308 18.69 3.85 -48.07
N GLY A 309 19.96 3.96 -47.64
CA GLY A 309 20.85 5.06 -48.03
C GLY A 309 20.63 6.27 -47.11
N GLY A 310 21.46 6.52 -46.10
CA GLY A 310 22.79 7.11 -46.27
C GLY A 310 22.71 8.62 -46.01
N GLY A 311 23.40 9.13 -44.99
CA GLY A 311 23.48 10.59 -44.77
C GLY A 311 23.89 11.02 -43.37
N ALA A 312 25.16 10.84 -43.03
CA ALA A 312 25.81 11.66 -41.99
C ALA A 312 25.97 13.10 -42.51
N ALA A 313 25.70 14.12 -41.68
CA ALA A 313 26.55 15.32 -41.52
C ALA A 313 25.96 16.41 -40.60
N LEU A 314 26.72 16.70 -39.54
CA LEU A 314 27.22 18.01 -39.10
C LEU A 314 26.28 19.19 -38.75
N LEU A 315 26.41 19.58 -37.46
CA LEU A 315 26.81 20.91 -36.96
C LEU A 315 25.99 22.15 -37.37
N LYS A 316 25.36 22.79 -36.35
CA LYS A 316 25.59 24.23 -36.11
C LYS A 316 25.26 24.68 -34.70
N LYS A 317 26.34 24.97 -33.96
CA LYS A 317 26.37 25.87 -32.79
C LYS A 317 26.15 27.30 -33.30
N ARG A 318 25.27 28.09 -32.68
CA ARG A 318 25.24 29.55 -32.85
C ARG A 318 24.93 30.25 -31.53
N ARG A 319 25.99 30.93 -31.07
CA ARG A 319 26.08 32.09 -30.18
C ARG A 319 25.63 31.91 -28.74
#